data_AF-A0A8H4LUU9-F1
#
_entry.id   AF-A0A8H4LUU9-F1
#
_cell.length_a   1.000
_cell.length_b   1.000
_cell.length_c   1.000
_cell.angle_alpha   90.00
_cell.angle_beta   90.00
_cell.angle_gamma   90.00
#
_symmetry.space_group_name_H-M   'P 1'
#
loop_
_entity.id
_entity.type
_entity.pdbx_description
1 polymer ?
#
loop_
_entity_poly.entity_id
_entity_poly.type
_entity_poly.pdbx_seq_one_letter_code
_entity_poly.pdbx_strand_id
1 'polypeptide(L)'
;MTPKELDALYEQATRIGAFALLVNAVVSLSTNVLLPFFIAPTFDGRPVGAKGRQEAERSFFGTLRIPGFSLKRAWLGSLVLFAGAMFCTPFVRSVEAATVLIGVAGITWAMALWAPWAIISAEISRRDALDRARKLEASMSLHDSAALGESSWGPVSASGSHERGGPEDADQAGVILGIHNMAIALPQIVATVGSSIIFKIWQKPRGTPGDHSIATVMALGGVCVLGSVVFAARIRDDASAPVGEPADQEAGG
;
A
#
# COMPACT_ATOMS: atom_id res chain seq x y z
N MET A 1 -19.65 37.25 23.96
CA MET A 1 -20.18 36.72 22.70
C MET A 1 -21.66 36.45 22.90
N THR A 2 -22.50 36.99 22.04
CA THR A 2 -23.95 36.72 22.07
C THR A 2 -24.24 35.33 21.50
N PRO A 3 -25.39 34.69 21.82
CA PRO A 3 -25.75 33.40 21.22
C PRO A 3 -25.74 33.42 19.68
N LYS A 4 -26.18 34.53 19.08
CA LYS A 4 -26.18 34.72 17.61
C LYS A 4 -24.76 34.76 17.01
N GLU A 5 -23.83 35.42 17.70
CA GLU A 5 -22.42 35.45 17.26
C GLU A 5 -21.78 34.06 17.35
N LEU A 6 -22.14 33.28 18.37
CA LEU A 6 -21.63 31.92 18.55
C LEU A 6 -22.15 30.97 17.45
N ASP A 7 -23.44 31.03 17.12
CA ASP A 7 -24.03 30.25 16.03
C ASP A 7 -23.38 30.60 14.68
N ALA A 8 -23.16 31.89 14.41
CA ALA A 8 -22.47 32.35 13.20
C ALA A 8 -21.02 31.82 13.13
N LEU A 9 -20.30 31.79 14.26
CA LEU A 9 -18.95 31.22 14.34
C LEU A 9 -18.96 29.70 14.06
N TYR A 10 -19.92 28.96 14.61
CA TYR A 10 -20.06 27.52 14.33
C TYR A 10 -20.39 27.24 12.87
N GLU A 11 -21.29 28.03 12.28
CA GLU A 11 -21.63 27.92 10.86
C GLU A 11 -20.39 28.19 9.98
N GLN A 12 -19.62 29.23 10.32
CA GLN A 12 -18.38 29.56 9.63
C GLN A 12 -17.34 28.45 9.76
N ALA A 13 -17.11 27.92 10.97
CA ALA A 13 -16.18 26.83 11.22
C ALA A 13 -16.58 25.56 10.44
N THR A 14 -17.87 25.25 10.39
CA THR A 14 -18.41 24.10 9.64
C THR A 14 -18.16 24.26 8.14
N ARG A 15 -18.42 25.45 7.57
CA ARG A 15 -18.19 25.76 6.16
C ARG A 15 -16.71 25.62 5.78
N ILE A 16 -15.83 26.16 6.62
CA ILE A 16 -14.37 26.06 6.45
C ILE A 16 -13.91 24.60 6.51
N GLY A 17 -14.40 23.84 7.49
CA GLY A 17 -14.10 22.41 7.62
C GLY A 17 -14.54 21.61 6.39
N ALA A 18 -15.77 21.84 5.91
CA ALA A 18 -16.28 21.20 4.70
C ALA A 18 -15.43 21.53 3.46
N PHE A 19 -15.03 22.79 3.31
CA PHE A 19 -14.13 23.21 2.22
C PHE A 19 -12.77 22.51 2.30
N ALA A 20 -12.17 22.40 3.49
CA ALA A 20 -10.92 21.68 3.66
C ALA A 20 -11.05 20.18 3.31
N LEU A 21 -12.16 19.54 3.69
CA LEU A 21 -12.44 18.15 3.30
C LEU A 21 -12.63 17.99 1.78
N LEU A 22 -13.23 18.98 1.12
CA LEU A 22 -13.33 19.02 -0.35
C LEU A 22 -11.94 19.11 -1.00
N VAL A 23 -11.07 20.00 -0.52
CA VAL A 23 -9.68 20.11 -0.98
C VAL A 23 -8.95 18.78 -0.81
N ASN A 24 -9.07 18.15 0.36
CA ASN A 24 -8.51 16.82 0.62
C ASN A 24 -9.02 15.77 -0.37
N ALA A 25 -10.33 15.75 -0.65
CA ALA A 25 -10.93 14.80 -1.59
C ALA A 25 -10.42 15.02 -3.03
N VAL A 26 -10.34 16.27 -3.48
CA VAL A 26 -9.80 16.63 -4.80
C VAL A 26 -8.33 16.20 -4.91
N VAL A 27 -7.49 16.54 -3.93
CA VAL A 27 -6.07 16.14 -3.92
C VAL A 27 -5.93 14.62 -3.90
N SER A 28 -6.74 13.92 -3.10
CA SER A 28 -6.73 12.46 -3.04
C SER A 28 -7.12 11.83 -4.38
N LEU A 29 -8.17 12.35 -5.03
CA LEU A 29 -8.63 11.89 -6.33
C LEU A 29 -7.56 12.14 -7.40
N SER A 30 -7.03 13.36 -7.47
CA SER A 30 -5.95 13.70 -8.39
C SER A 30 -4.72 12.82 -8.17
N THR A 31 -4.35 12.56 -6.92
CA THR A 31 -3.25 11.63 -6.59
C THR A 31 -3.57 10.24 -7.12
N ASN A 32 -4.74 9.66 -6.82
CA ASN A 32 -5.10 8.33 -7.30
C ASN A 32 -5.15 8.21 -8.83
N VAL A 33 -5.56 9.27 -9.53
CA VAL A 33 -5.54 9.30 -11.00
C VAL A 33 -4.11 9.37 -11.51
N LEU A 34 -3.28 10.26 -10.96
CA LEU A 34 -1.95 10.56 -11.52
C LEU A 34 -0.86 9.57 -11.09
N LEU A 35 -0.99 8.96 -9.92
CA LEU A 35 0.05 8.17 -9.29
C LEU A 35 0.41 6.87 -10.05
N PRO A 36 -0.52 6.15 -10.71
CA PRO A 36 -0.19 5.06 -11.62
C PRO A 36 0.67 5.48 -12.83
N PHE A 37 0.65 6.76 -13.21
CA PHE A 37 1.52 7.28 -14.28
C PHE A 37 2.97 7.47 -13.80
N PHE A 38 3.20 7.59 -12.49
CA PHE A 38 4.52 7.82 -11.89
C PHE A 38 5.14 6.58 -11.27
N ILE A 39 4.33 5.65 -10.77
CA ILE A 39 4.81 4.38 -10.19
C ILE A 39 4.83 3.34 -11.30
N ALA A 40 6.03 2.85 -11.64
CA ALA A 40 6.20 1.82 -12.64
C ALA A 40 5.26 0.63 -12.38
N PRO A 41 4.58 0.10 -13.42
CA PRO A 41 3.92 -1.19 -13.30
C PRO A 41 5.00 -2.21 -12.89
N THR A 42 4.98 -2.66 -11.64
CA THR A 42 5.88 -3.72 -11.15
C THR A 42 5.52 -5.08 -11.77
N PHE A 43 4.48 -5.11 -12.61
CA PHE A 43 3.97 -6.28 -13.30
C PHE A 43 4.71 -6.51 -14.63
N ASP A 44 6.01 -6.81 -14.58
CA ASP A 44 6.67 -7.54 -15.67
C ASP A 44 6.38 -9.04 -15.52
N GLY A 45 5.09 -9.39 -15.57
CA GLY A 45 4.65 -10.77 -15.79
C GLY A 45 4.65 -11.00 -17.28
N ARG A 46 5.78 -11.37 -17.88
CA ARG A 46 5.85 -11.75 -19.30
C ARG A 46 4.84 -12.87 -19.60
N PRO A 47 3.77 -12.65 -20.38
CA PRO A 47 3.12 -13.75 -21.08
C PRO A 47 4.00 -14.03 -22.28
N VAL A 48 4.60 -15.21 -22.34
CA VAL A 48 5.26 -15.70 -23.56
C VAL A 48 4.19 -15.74 -24.65
N GLY A 49 4.17 -14.77 -25.58
CA GLY A 49 3.40 -14.88 -26.83
C GLY A 49 2.65 -13.65 -27.38
N ALA A 50 2.47 -12.54 -26.65
CA ALA A 50 1.65 -11.42 -27.16
C ALA A 50 2.50 -10.29 -27.79
N LYS A 51 3.16 -10.57 -28.93
CA LYS A 51 3.78 -9.53 -29.77
C LYS A 51 2.71 -8.91 -30.67
N GLY A 52 2.39 -7.63 -30.49
CA GLY A 52 1.77 -6.88 -31.60
C GLY A 52 0.89 -5.67 -31.27
N ARG A 53 0.40 -5.47 -30.04
CA ARG A 53 -0.53 -4.35 -29.75
C ARG A 53 -0.12 -3.40 -28.63
N GLN A 54 0.98 -3.69 -27.95
CA GLN A 54 1.39 -3.00 -26.72
C GLN A 54 2.66 -2.14 -26.89
N GLU A 55 3.06 -1.84 -28.13
CA GLU A 55 4.32 -1.12 -28.41
C GLU A 55 4.11 0.40 -28.50
N ALA A 56 2.91 0.85 -28.92
CA ALA A 56 2.58 2.27 -29.05
C ALA A 56 2.34 2.98 -27.70
N GLU A 57 1.74 2.31 -26.71
CA GLU A 57 1.58 2.91 -25.37
C GLU A 57 2.90 2.97 -24.58
N ARG A 58 3.82 2.01 -24.81
CA ARG A 58 5.12 1.95 -24.10
C ARG A 58 6.03 3.14 -24.39
N SER A 59 5.85 3.86 -25.51
CA SER A 59 6.67 5.03 -25.84
C SER A 59 6.34 6.27 -25.01
N PHE A 60 5.13 6.40 -24.49
CA PHE A 60 4.73 7.55 -23.68
C PHE A 60 5.11 7.37 -22.20
N PHE A 61 4.98 6.15 -21.67
CA PHE A 61 5.35 5.79 -20.29
C PHE A 61 6.84 5.42 -20.11
N GLY A 62 7.59 5.24 -21.20
CA GLY A 62 9.01 4.88 -21.16
C GLY A 62 9.96 6.05 -20.85
N THR A 63 9.54 7.29 -21.14
CA THR A 63 10.40 8.49 -21.07
C THR A 63 10.42 9.13 -19.68
N LEU A 64 9.42 8.86 -18.83
CA LEU A 64 9.38 9.32 -17.43
C LEU A 64 9.82 8.22 -16.45
N ARG A 65 10.79 7.39 -16.86
CA ARG A 65 11.44 6.39 -16.00
C ARG A 65 12.43 7.08 -15.07
N ILE A 66 12.05 7.32 -13.82
CA ILE A 66 13.04 7.55 -12.75
C ILE A 66 13.46 6.16 -12.24
N PRO A 67 14.70 5.70 -12.48
CA PRO A 67 15.19 4.44 -11.97
C PRO A 67 15.24 4.51 -10.43
N GLY A 68 14.24 3.91 -9.78
CA GLY A 68 14.17 3.85 -8.32
C GLY A 68 12.83 4.24 -7.70
N PHE A 69 11.83 4.73 -8.43
CA PHE A 69 10.50 4.99 -7.85
C PHE A 69 9.67 3.70 -7.73
N SER A 70 10.06 2.83 -6.80
CA SER A 70 9.32 1.61 -6.44
C SER A 70 8.08 1.96 -5.61
N LEU A 71 7.02 1.15 -5.72
CA LEU A 71 5.78 1.25 -4.92
C LEU A 71 6.07 1.40 -3.42
N LYS A 72 7.06 0.65 -2.92
CA LYS A 72 7.48 0.72 -1.51
C LYS A 72 8.12 2.07 -1.14
N ARG A 73 8.90 2.67 -2.03
CA ARG A 73 9.53 3.98 -1.79
C ARG A 73 8.49 5.10 -1.83
N ALA A 74 7.51 5.01 -2.73
CA ALA A 74 6.37 5.92 -2.73
C ALA A 74 5.56 5.78 -1.42
N TRP A 75 5.33 4.55 -0.96
CA TRP A 75 4.66 4.28 0.31
C TRP A 75 5.40 4.90 1.51
N LEU A 76 6.71 4.63 1.63
CA LEU A 76 7.56 5.23 2.67
C LEU A 76 7.58 6.77 2.58
N GLY A 77 7.67 7.33 1.38
CA GLY A 77 7.61 8.78 1.17
C GLY A 77 6.31 9.39 1.67
N SER A 78 5.19 8.71 1.45
CA SER A 78 3.87 9.17 1.93
C SER A 78 3.74 9.13 3.45
N LEU A 79 4.34 8.14 4.12
CA LEU A 79 4.40 8.07 5.58
C LEU A 79 5.26 9.19 6.17
N VAL A 80 6.42 9.48 5.56
CA VAL A 80 7.27 10.62 5.96
C VAL A 80 6.56 11.96 5.75
N LEU A 81 5.87 12.12 4.62
CA LEU A 81 5.05 13.30 4.34
C LEU A 81 3.94 13.46 5.38
N PHE A 82 3.26 12.38 5.74
CA PHE A 82 2.21 12.39 6.75
C PHE A 82 2.77 12.77 8.13
N ALA A 83 3.89 12.17 8.55
CA ALA A 83 4.56 12.53 9.79
C ALA A 83 4.94 14.02 9.82
N GLY A 84 5.53 14.53 8.73
CA GLY A 84 5.84 15.96 8.58
C GLY A 84 4.61 16.85 8.73
N ALA A 85 3.50 16.51 8.06
CA ALA A 85 2.24 17.24 8.16
C ALA A 85 1.70 17.24 9.61
N MET A 86 1.80 16.12 10.31
CA MET A 86 1.40 16.00 11.73
C MET A 86 2.28 16.84 12.66
N PHE A 87 3.59 16.93 12.44
CA PHE A 87 4.47 17.81 13.22
C PHE A 87 4.27 19.29 12.93
N CYS A 88 3.74 19.64 11.75
CA CYS A 88 3.40 21.02 11.41
C CYS A 88 2.15 21.55 12.13
N THR A 89 1.25 20.68 12.62
CA THR A 89 -0.03 21.10 13.21
C THR A 89 0.08 22.07 14.40
N PRO A 90 1.05 21.99 15.32
CA PRO A 90 1.14 22.93 16.45
C PRO A 90 1.56 24.34 16.04
N PHE A 91 2.17 24.47 14.86
CA PHE A 91 2.66 25.73 14.32
C PHE A 91 1.61 26.46 13.49
N VAL A 92 0.50 25.80 13.14
CA VAL A 92 -0.55 26.37 12.30
C VAL A 92 -1.44 27.30 13.11
N ARG A 93 -1.50 28.57 12.68
CA ARG A 93 -2.29 29.63 13.33
C ARG A 93 -3.34 30.25 12.40
N SER A 94 -3.36 29.86 11.12
CA SER A 94 -4.32 30.35 10.13
C SER A 94 -5.14 29.21 9.54
N VAL A 95 -6.36 29.56 9.11
CA VAL A 95 -7.27 28.64 8.44
C VAL A 95 -6.67 28.16 7.11
N GLU A 96 -6.05 29.06 6.35
CA GLU A 96 -5.43 28.73 5.07
C GLU A 96 -4.33 27.67 5.23
N ALA A 97 -3.44 27.83 6.22
CA ALA A 97 -2.40 26.85 6.48
C ALA A 97 -2.98 25.50 6.95
N ALA A 98 -4.06 25.51 7.74
CA ALA A 98 -4.75 24.29 8.13
C ALA A 98 -5.38 23.58 6.92
N THR A 99 -6.01 24.32 6.01
CA THR A 99 -6.58 23.79 4.77
C THR A 99 -5.51 23.19 3.87
N VAL A 100 -4.34 23.85 3.74
CA VAL A 100 -3.20 23.31 2.99
C VAL A 100 -2.70 22.00 3.60
N LEU A 101 -2.54 21.93 4.93
CA LEU A 101 -2.13 20.69 5.61
C LEU A 101 -3.15 19.56 5.39
N ILE A 102 -4.44 19.85 5.49
CA ILE A 102 -5.50 18.88 5.20
C ILE A 102 -5.43 18.42 3.73
N GLY A 103 -5.18 19.33 2.79
CA GLY A 103 -4.94 18.99 1.39
C GLY A 103 -3.74 18.07 1.19
N VAL A 104 -2.59 18.37 1.82
CA VAL A 104 -1.37 17.53 1.78
C VAL A 104 -1.62 16.15 2.36
N ALA A 105 -2.39 16.06 3.46
CA ALA A 105 -2.81 14.78 4.03
C ALA A 105 -3.61 13.93 3.02
N GLY A 106 -4.30 14.55 2.06
CA GLY A 106 -4.99 13.85 0.97
C GLY A 106 -4.07 13.00 0.09
N ILE A 107 -2.83 13.45 -0.16
CA ILE A 107 -1.83 12.65 -0.89
C ILE A 107 -1.51 11.36 -0.13
N THR A 108 -1.37 11.48 1.19
CA THR A 108 -1.04 10.35 2.07
C THR A 108 -2.23 9.40 2.24
N TRP A 109 -3.45 9.93 2.23
CA TRP A 109 -4.69 9.17 2.25
C TRP A 109 -4.86 8.33 0.97
N ALA A 110 -4.63 8.94 -0.20
CA ALA A 110 -4.64 8.23 -1.48
C ALA A 110 -3.68 7.02 -1.49
N MET A 111 -2.46 7.22 -0.99
CA MET A 111 -1.46 6.14 -0.85
C MET A 111 -1.92 5.04 0.12
N ALA A 112 -2.53 5.39 1.25
CA ALA A 112 -2.98 4.44 2.26
C ALA A 112 -4.09 3.51 1.78
N LEU A 113 -4.94 3.98 0.86
CA LEU A 113 -6.02 3.18 0.30
C LEU A 113 -5.54 2.09 -0.67
N TRP A 114 -4.42 2.31 -1.35
CA TRP A 114 -3.97 1.41 -2.42
C TRP A 114 -2.69 0.65 -2.06
N ALA A 115 -1.67 1.32 -1.55
CA ALA A 115 -0.32 0.75 -1.46
C ALA A 115 -0.26 -0.58 -0.70
N PRO A 116 -0.95 -0.77 0.44
CA PRO A 116 -0.96 -2.06 1.13
C PRO A 116 -1.50 -3.20 0.26
N TRP A 117 -2.61 -2.98 -0.44
CA TRP A 117 -3.22 -3.98 -1.32
C TRP A 117 -2.34 -4.31 -2.51
N ALA A 118 -1.70 -3.32 -3.12
CA ALA A 118 -0.80 -3.57 -4.23
C ALA A 118 0.49 -4.28 -3.80
N ILE A 119 1.02 -4.00 -2.61
CA ILE A 119 2.15 -4.75 -2.04
C ILE A 119 1.74 -6.21 -1.81
N ILE A 120 0.59 -6.44 -1.17
CA ILE A 120 0.07 -7.80 -0.92
C ILE A 120 -0.16 -8.55 -2.25
N SER A 121 -0.81 -7.90 -3.22
CA SER A 121 -1.08 -8.50 -4.53
C SER A 121 0.20 -8.85 -5.29
N ALA A 122 1.21 -7.97 -5.26
CA ALA A 122 2.50 -8.23 -5.87
C ALA A 122 3.21 -9.43 -5.22
N GLU A 123 3.12 -9.57 -3.89
CA GLU A 123 3.70 -10.70 -3.16
C GLU A 123 2.97 -12.02 -3.47
N ILE A 124 1.64 -12.02 -3.49
CA ILE A 124 0.84 -13.20 -3.85
C ILE A 124 1.15 -13.63 -5.29
N SER A 125 1.18 -12.69 -6.22
CA SER A 125 1.47 -12.96 -7.64
C SER A 125 2.87 -13.55 -7.81
N ARG A 126 3.85 -13.08 -7.04
CA ARG A 126 5.22 -13.62 -7.04
C ARG A 126 5.26 -15.07 -6.54
N ARG A 127 4.60 -15.37 -5.43
CA ARG A 127 4.53 -16.74 -4.88
C ARG A 127 3.88 -17.71 -5.85
N ASP A 128 2.74 -17.34 -6.42
CA ASP A 128 2.03 -18.14 -7.41
C ASP A 128 2.85 -18.34 -8.70
N ALA A 129 3.65 -17.34 -9.11
CA ALA A 129 4.59 -17.49 -10.23
C ALA A 129 5.73 -18.48 -9.93
N LEU A 130 6.32 -18.43 -8.72
CA LEU A 130 7.38 -19.36 -8.30
C LEU A 130 6.84 -20.80 -8.16
N ASP A 131 5.64 -20.97 -7.62
CA ASP A 131 5.03 -22.30 -7.49
C ASP A 131 4.69 -22.92 -8.86
N ARG A 132 4.26 -22.10 -9.82
CA ARG A 132 4.09 -22.55 -11.21
C ARG A 132 5.41 -22.97 -11.85
N ALA A 133 6.49 -22.21 -11.63
CA ALA A 133 7.81 -22.56 -12.16
C ALA A 133 8.30 -23.90 -11.60
N ARG A 134 8.22 -24.10 -10.27
CA ARG A 134 8.61 -25.37 -9.63
C ARG A 134 7.78 -26.56 -10.11
N LYS A 135 6.47 -26.39 -10.31
CA LYS A 135 5.61 -27.45 -10.86
C LYS A 135 5.98 -27.79 -12.29
N LEU A 136 6.33 -26.80 -13.11
CA LEU A 136 6.81 -27.02 -14.47
C LEU A 136 8.13 -27.82 -14.45
N GLU A 137 9.09 -27.42 -13.63
CA GLU A 137 10.38 -28.13 -13.47
C GLU A 137 10.18 -29.56 -12.98
N ALA A 138 9.32 -29.78 -11.98
CA ALA A 138 8.99 -31.12 -11.49
C ALA A 138 8.32 -31.99 -12.57
N SER A 139 7.42 -31.40 -13.37
CA SER A 139 6.77 -32.10 -14.48
C SER A 139 7.74 -32.45 -15.62
N MET A 140 8.73 -31.59 -15.89
CA MET A 140 9.78 -31.84 -16.87
C MET A 140 10.74 -32.94 -16.39
N SER A 141 11.10 -32.95 -15.10
CA SER A 141 11.93 -34.02 -14.49
C SER A 141 11.25 -35.40 -14.51
N LEU A 142 9.93 -35.44 -14.32
CA LEU A 142 9.13 -36.67 -14.47
C LEU A 142 9.07 -37.16 -15.91
N HIS A 143 8.97 -36.26 -16.89
CA HIS A 143 8.96 -36.62 -18.32
C HIS A 143 10.31 -37.19 -18.77
N ASP A 144 11.43 -36.66 -18.28
CA ASP A 144 12.77 -37.14 -18.61
C ASP A 144 13.04 -38.55 -18.02
N SER A 145 12.47 -38.84 -16.84
CA SER A 145 12.53 -40.18 -16.22
C SER A 145 11.63 -41.21 -16.93
N ALA A 146 10.49 -40.78 -17.48
CA ALA A 146 9.59 -41.64 -18.27
C ALA A 146 10.09 -41.86 -19.71
N ALA A 147 10.83 -40.91 -20.29
CA ALA A 147 11.43 -41.06 -21.61
C ALA A 147 12.52 -42.16 -21.66
N LEU A 148 13.16 -42.47 -20.52
CA LEU A 148 14.10 -43.59 -20.40
C LEU A 148 13.42 -44.93 -20.08
N GLY A 149 12.09 -44.96 -19.96
CA GLY A 149 11.36 -46.19 -19.70
C GLY A 149 9.88 -46.09 -19.98
N GLU A 150 9.46 -46.15 -21.25
CA GLU A 150 8.30 -46.98 -21.58
C GLU A 150 8.14 -47.26 -23.08
N SER A 151 8.25 -48.54 -23.43
CA SER A 151 7.38 -49.16 -24.42
C SER A 151 6.13 -49.68 -23.71
N SER A 152 5.05 -48.90 -23.60
CA SER A 152 3.68 -49.45 -23.54
C SER A 152 2.62 -48.36 -23.73
N TRP A 153 1.62 -48.67 -24.53
CA TRP A 153 0.56 -47.78 -24.99
C TRP A 153 -0.62 -47.72 -24.00
N GLY A 154 -1.11 -46.52 -23.67
CA GLY A 154 -2.39 -46.31 -22.99
C GLY A 154 -3.00 -44.93 -23.32
N PRO A 155 -4.32 -44.81 -23.57
CA PRO A 155 -4.92 -43.59 -24.08
C PRO A 155 -4.96 -42.49 -23.00
N VAL A 156 -4.46 -41.32 -23.38
CA VAL A 156 -4.41 -40.10 -22.57
C VAL A 156 -5.80 -39.45 -22.53
N SER A 157 -6.51 -39.63 -21.42
CA SER A 157 -7.59 -38.72 -21.04
C SER A 157 -6.99 -37.50 -20.36
N ALA A 158 -6.60 -36.52 -21.18
CA ALA A 158 -6.33 -35.17 -20.74
C ALA A 158 -7.65 -34.46 -20.43
N SER A 159 -8.17 -34.65 -19.22
CA SER A 159 -9.25 -33.81 -18.67
C SER A 159 -8.87 -33.33 -17.28
N GLY A 160 -7.79 -32.56 -17.22
CA GLY A 160 -7.39 -31.77 -16.06
C GLY A 160 -7.57 -30.27 -16.34
N SER A 161 -8.70 -29.89 -16.95
CA SER A 161 -9.05 -28.47 -17.07
C SER A 161 -9.52 -27.96 -15.72
N HIS A 162 -8.59 -27.38 -14.96
CA HIS A 162 -8.80 -26.24 -14.08
C HIS A 162 -10.19 -26.09 -13.44
N GLU A 163 -10.46 -26.81 -12.35
CA GLU A 163 -11.34 -26.28 -11.28
C GLU A 163 -10.43 -25.73 -10.16
N ARG A 164 -9.89 -24.54 -10.41
CA ARG A 164 -9.07 -23.79 -9.45
C ARG A 164 -9.98 -22.94 -8.57
N GLY A 165 -10.80 -23.61 -7.76
CA GLY A 165 -11.77 -22.99 -6.86
C GLY A 165 -12.25 -23.99 -5.79
N GLY A 166 -11.32 -24.70 -5.16
CA GLY A 166 -11.66 -25.62 -4.06
C GLY A 166 -12.07 -24.85 -2.79
N PRO A 167 -12.82 -25.48 -1.87
CA PRO A 167 -13.24 -24.86 -0.59
C PRO A 167 -12.05 -24.36 0.25
N GLU A 168 -10.85 -24.93 0.06
CA GLU A 168 -9.61 -24.52 0.72
C GLU A 168 -9.13 -23.11 0.29
N ASP A 169 -9.28 -22.74 -0.99
CA ASP A 169 -8.91 -21.41 -1.50
C ASP A 169 -9.89 -20.33 -0.97
N ALA A 170 -11.17 -20.68 -0.83
CA ALA A 170 -12.19 -19.80 -0.28
C ALA A 170 -11.98 -19.53 1.22
N ASP A 171 -11.60 -20.57 1.98
CA ASP A 171 -11.28 -20.45 3.40
C ASP A 171 -10.03 -19.59 3.62
N GLN A 172 -8.99 -19.77 2.78
CA GLN A 172 -7.76 -18.96 2.85
C GLN A 172 -8.00 -17.49 2.50
N ALA A 173 -8.86 -17.18 1.52
CA ALA A 173 -9.25 -15.81 1.19
C ALA A 173 -10.00 -15.14 2.35
N GLY A 174 -10.91 -15.87 3.01
CA GLY A 174 -11.61 -15.42 4.21
C GLY A 174 -10.66 -15.10 5.36
N VAL A 175 -9.65 -15.96 5.59
CA VAL A 175 -8.60 -15.75 6.61
C VAL A 175 -7.73 -14.53 6.29
N ILE A 176 -7.27 -14.37 5.04
CA ILE A 176 -6.44 -13.23 4.61
C ILE A 176 -7.21 -11.92 4.79
N LEU A 177 -8.48 -11.87 4.35
CA LEU A 177 -9.32 -10.69 4.50
C LEU A 177 -9.58 -10.36 5.98
N GLY A 178 -9.82 -11.39 6.81
CA GLY A 178 -9.97 -11.25 8.26
C GLY A 178 -8.73 -10.67 8.94
N ILE A 179 -7.54 -11.19 8.60
CA ILE A 179 -6.27 -10.68 9.13
C ILE A 179 -6.04 -9.23 8.70
N HIS A 180 -6.33 -8.89 7.45
CA HIS A 180 -6.18 -7.51 6.97
C HIS A 180 -7.09 -6.54 7.72
N ASN A 181 -8.38 -6.88 7.89
CA ASN A 181 -9.32 -6.05 8.63
C ASN A 181 -8.88 -5.88 10.10
N MET A 182 -8.38 -6.95 10.73
CA MET A 182 -7.83 -6.89 12.08
C MET A 182 -6.59 -6.00 12.16
N ALA A 183 -5.70 -6.07 11.16
CA ALA A 183 -4.49 -5.26 11.06
C ALA A 183 -4.79 -3.74 10.91
N ILE A 184 -5.97 -3.38 10.41
CA ILE A 184 -6.44 -1.98 10.37
C ILE A 184 -7.17 -1.61 11.67
N ALA A 185 -8.11 -2.44 12.11
CA ALA A 185 -9.00 -2.11 13.22
C ALA A 185 -8.29 -2.07 14.57
N LEU A 186 -7.33 -2.97 14.84
CA LEU A 186 -6.63 -3.02 16.12
C LEU A 186 -5.82 -1.72 16.39
N PRO A 187 -4.94 -1.26 15.47
CA PRO A 187 -4.26 0.02 15.64
C PRO A 187 -5.23 1.20 15.78
N GLN A 188 -6.35 1.19 15.06
CA GLN A 188 -7.36 2.25 15.17
C GLN A 188 -7.99 2.31 16.57
N ILE A 189 -8.32 1.17 17.17
CA ILE A 189 -8.84 1.10 18.54
C ILE A 189 -7.81 1.65 19.52
N VAL A 190 -6.55 1.21 19.42
CA VAL A 190 -5.46 1.69 20.27
C VAL A 190 -5.27 3.20 20.12
N ALA A 191 -5.28 3.72 18.90
CA ALA A 191 -5.18 5.15 18.62
C ALA A 191 -6.36 5.95 19.21
N THR A 192 -7.57 5.41 19.14
CA THR A 192 -8.78 6.03 19.70
C THR A 192 -8.71 6.12 21.23
N VAL A 193 -8.35 5.01 21.89
CA VAL A 193 -8.18 4.97 23.35
C VAL A 193 -7.05 5.89 23.80
N GLY A 194 -5.90 5.85 23.12
CA GLY A 194 -4.77 6.74 23.39
C GLY A 194 -5.14 8.21 23.24
N SER A 195 -5.89 8.57 22.20
CA SER A 195 -6.37 9.94 21.99
C SER A 195 -7.30 10.40 23.12
N SER A 196 -8.22 9.53 23.57
CA SER A 196 -9.11 9.83 24.71
C SER A 196 -8.32 10.11 26.00
N ILE A 197 -7.27 9.34 26.27
CA ILE A 197 -6.38 9.57 27.42
C ILE A 197 -5.68 10.91 27.30
N ILE A 198 -5.13 11.25 26.12
CA ILE A 198 -4.44 12.54 25.93
C ILE A 198 -5.41 13.70 26.13
N PHE A 199 -6.62 13.65 25.56
CA PHE A 199 -7.63 14.69 25.77
C PHE A 199 -8.01 14.80 27.24
N LYS A 200 -8.15 13.69 27.97
CA LYS A 200 -8.43 13.74 29.41
C LYS A 200 -7.36 14.49 30.22
N ILE A 201 -6.09 14.43 29.81
CA ILE A 201 -4.98 15.07 30.54
C ILE A 201 -4.73 16.51 30.05
N TRP A 202 -4.84 16.77 28.74
CA TRP A 202 -4.35 18.01 28.11
C TRP A 202 -5.45 18.93 27.56
N GLN A 203 -6.70 18.45 27.45
CA GLN A 203 -7.79 19.28 26.95
C GLN A 203 -8.19 20.32 28.00
N LYS A 204 -8.20 21.59 27.63
CA LYS A 204 -8.71 22.65 28.49
C LYS A 204 -10.25 22.61 28.54
N PRO A 205 -10.88 23.20 29.58
CA PRO A 205 -12.33 23.33 29.61
C PRO A 205 -12.86 23.98 28.33
N ARG A 206 -13.95 23.40 27.78
CA ARG A 206 -14.58 23.88 26.54
C ARG A 206 -14.91 25.37 26.66
N GLY A 207 -14.57 26.13 25.62
CA GLY A 207 -14.79 27.58 25.59
C GLY A 207 -13.63 28.43 26.13
N THR A 208 -12.53 27.82 26.56
CA THR A 208 -11.30 28.56 26.86
C THR A 208 -10.45 28.76 25.59
N PRO A 209 -10.06 30.00 25.25
CA PRO A 209 -9.19 30.24 24.10
C PRO A 209 -7.81 29.57 24.25
N GLY A 210 -7.23 29.15 23.12
CA GLY A 210 -5.88 28.58 23.09
C GLY A 210 -5.80 27.13 23.60
N ASP A 211 -6.81 26.31 23.32
CA ASP A 211 -6.70 24.86 23.43
C ASP A 211 -5.86 24.33 22.25
N HIS A 212 -4.74 23.70 22.58
CA HIS A 212 -3.80 23.12 21.61
C HIS A 212 -3.79 21.59 21.67
N SER A 213 -4.68 20.98 22.46
CA SER A 213 -4.75 19.53 22.67
C SER A 213 -4.85 18.75 21.36
N ILE A 214 -5.68 19.19 20.41
CA ILE A 214 -5.83 18.55 19.08
C ILE A 214 -4.50 18.57 18.33
N ALA A 215 -3.81 19.71 18.28
CA ALA A 215 -2.54 19.82 17.58
C ALA A 215 -1.46 18.94 18.22
N THR A 216 -1.43 18.85 19.56
CA THR A 216 -0.54 17.92 20.26
C THR A 216 -0.84 16.47 19.93
N VAL A 217 -2.12 16.05 19.97
CA VAL A 217 -2.52 14.67 19.66
C VAL A 217 -2.05 14.30 18.25
N MET A 218 -2.24 15.21 17.29
CA MET A 218 -1.78 15.01 15.92
C MET A 218 -0.26 14.87 15.86
N ALA A 219 0.50 15.74 16.52
CA ALA A 219 1.97 15.68 16.55
C ALA A 219 2.50 14.39 17.22
N LEU A 220 1.88 13.93 18.30
CA LEU A 220 2.20 12.64 18.93
C LEU A 220 1.89 11.46 18.00
N GLY A 221 0.78 11.54 17.25
CA GLY A 221 0.48 10.61 16.16
C GLY A 221 1.59 10.57 15.11
N GLY A 222 2.19 11.72 14.79
CA GLY A 222 3.37 11.82 13.92
C GLY A 222 4.57 10.99 14.40
N VAL A 223 4.81 10.92 15.72
CA VAL A 223 5.86 10.07 16.30
C VAL A 223 5.58 8.59 16.05
N CYS A 224 4.33 8.15 16.22
CA CYS A 224 3.93 6.78 15.91
C CYS A 224 4.15 6.44 14.43
N VAL A 225 3.84 7.38 13.53
CA VAL A 225 4.05 7.24 12.08
C VAL A 225 5.55 7.11 11.76
N LEU A 226 6.43 7.87 12.42
CA LEU A 226 7.88 7.70 12.26
C LEU A 226 8.33 6.29 12.69
N GLY A 227 7.74 5.75 13.75
CA GLY A 227 7.92 4.34 14.13
C GLY A 227 7.53 3.41 12.98
N SER A 228 6.36 3.62 12.37
CA SER A 228 5.91 2.85 11.19
C SER A 228 6.85 2.98 9.99
N VAL A 229 7.43 4.16 9.74
CA VAL A 229 8.45 4.36 8.68
C VAL A 229 9.66 3.47 8.93
N VAL A 230 10.17 3.44 10.16
CA VAL A 230 11.33 2.62 10.53
C VAL A 230 11.03 1.14 10.34
N PHE A 231 9.84 0.67 10.75
CA PHE A 231 9.42 -0.71 10.51
C PHE A 231 9.29 -1.04 9.01
N ALA A 232 8.61 -0.19 8.25
CA ALA A 232 8.40 -0.38 6.82
C ALA A 232 9.73 -0.33 6.02
N ALA A 233 10.70 0.46 6.47
CA ALA A 233 12.03 0.52 5.87
C ALA A 233 12.86 -0.75 6.13
N ARG A 234 12.61 -1.49 7.23
CA ARG A 234 13.32 -2.73 7.56
C ARG A 234 12.79 -3.97 6.85
N ILE A 235 11.60 -3.91 6.25
CA ILE A 235 11.09 -5.00 5.41
C ILE A 235 12.07 -5.12 4.23
N ARG A 236 12.80 -6.24 4.13
CA ARG A 236 13.71 -6.49 3.00
C ARG A 236 12.90 -6.79 1.75
N ASP A 237 13.27 -6.16 0.64
CA ASP A 237 12.83 -6.63 -0.67
C ASP A 237 13.82 -7.70 -1.08
N ASP A 238 13.54 -8.98 -0.83
CA ASP A 238 14.38 -10.09 -1.31
C ASP A 238 14.24 -10.27 -2.85
N ALA A 239 14.10 -9.15 -3.58
CA ALA A 239 13.81 -9.04 -5.00
C ALA A 239 15.08 -8.90 -5.86
N SER A 240 16.25 -9.24 -5.33
CA SER A 240 17.52 -9.19 -6.07
C SER A 240 18.41 -10.41 -5.85
N ALA A 241 17.82 -11.56 -5.49
CA ALA A 241 18.50 -12.82 -5.73
C ALA A 241 18.24 -13.20 -7.21
N PRO A 242 19.25 -13.19 -8.10
CA PRO A 242 19.08 -13.80 -9.41
C PRO A 242 18.74 -15.27 -9.18
N VAL A 243 17.58 -15.67 -9.69
CA VAL A 243 17.23 -17.07 -9.85
C VAL A 243 18.17 -17.61 -10.92
N GLY A 244 19.13 -18.43 -10.50
CA GLY A 244 20.01 -19.19 -11.38
C GLY A 244 21.44 -18.66 -11.46
N GLU A 245 22.30 -19.14 -10.57
CA GLU A 245 23.56 -19.70 -11.05
C GLU A 245 23.45 -21.23 -10.87
N PRO A 246 23.43 -22.03 -11.95
CA PRO A 246 23.79 -23.43 -11.81
C PRO A 246 25.23 -23.46 -11.30
N ALA A 247 25.44 -24.17 -10.19
CA ALA A 247 26.77 -24.44 -9.67
C ALA A 247 27.47 -25.45 -10.59
N ASP A 248 27.93 -24.97 -11.74
CA ASP A 248 28.75 -25.75 -12.64
C ASP A 248 30.23 -25.38 -12.44
N GLN A 249 30.86 -26.25 -11.64
CA GLN A 249 32.12 -26.91 -11.91
C GLN A 249 33.50 -26.28 -11.55
N GLU A 250 34.24 -27.14 -10.82
CA GLU A 250 35.70 -27.38 -10.76
C GLU A 250 36.61 -26.47 -9.92
N ALA A 251 37.14 -27.02 -8.81
CA ALA A 251 38.57 -27.37 -8.70
C ALA A 251 38.92 -27.98 -7.33
N GLY A 252 39.54 -29.17 -7.34
CA GLY A 252 40.53 -29.57 -6.32
C GLY A 252 40.23 -30.84 -5.53
N GLY A 253 40.83 -31.96 -5.94
CA GLY A 253 40.97 -33.19 -5.15
C GLY A 253 41.04 -34.45 -5.98
#